data_AF-A0AAV2HGV1-F1
#
_entry.id   AF-A0AAV2HGV1-F1
#
_cell.length_a   1.000
_cell.length_b   1.000
_cell.length_c   1.000
_cell.angle_alpha   90.00
_cell.angle_beta   90.00
_cell.angle_gamma   90.00
#
_symmetry.space_group_name_H-M   'P 1'
#
loop_
_entity.id
_entity.type
_entity.pdbx_description
1 polymer ?
#
loop_
_entity_poly.entity_id
_entity_poly.type
_entity_poly.pdbx_seq_one_letter_code
_entity_poly.pdbx_strand_id
1 'polypeptide(L)'
;MVICQFQSKNMLEVWRIPGHVLVCSILILFIARVSYSACPPDDVVTYEVIPEDQYDRNYSSIGSDGKRPLGFMKATWSYNQNNPNPCILLKDTSGRRVEIMVEAIPAAKICVNVGGPQTQYCSDPGSGQMYQCVKTLSSNVYLEFVGDDAGESDIQFWYRLVLGPLPADDTEDRWCDDHHRDRYPSSLRTLPDGYSLNLEPTNPSNGGTITTIPQSLFVSLLPLSVSLIKYLN
;
A
#
# COMPACT_ATOMS: atom_id res chain seq x y z
N MET A 1 -63.24 -37.46 10.11
CA MET A 1 -62.02 -37.89 10.82
C MET A 1 -61.24 -38.78 9.89
N VAL A 2 -60.25 -38.21 9.20
CA VAL A 2 -59.39 -38.89 8.23
C VAL A 2 -57.98 -38.52 8.62
N ILE A 3 -57.21 -39.54 9.01
CA ILE A 3 -55.83 -39.45 9.46
C ILE A 3 -54.96 -39.57 8.22
N CYS A 4 -54.28 -38.49 7.82
CA CYS A 4 -53.21 -38.57 6.83
C CYS A 4 -51.92 -39.01 7.54
N GLN A 5 -51.46 -40.22 7.23
CA GLN A 5 -50.12 -40.67 7.60
C GLN A 5 -49.08 -40.13 6.61
N PHE A 6 -48.05 -39.47 7.13
CA PHE A 6 -46.88 -39.02 6.40
C PHE A 6 -45.81 -40.12 6.48
N GLN A 7 -45.56 -40.81 5.37
CA GLN A 7 -44.45 -41.76 5.23
C GLN A 7 -43.20 -41.00 4.78
N SER A 8 -42.27 -40.77 5.69
CA SER A 8 -40.90 -40.34 5.39
C SER A 8 -40.12 -41.53 4.84
N LYS A 9 -39.76 -41.50 3.56
CA LYS A 9 -38.76 -42.40 2.96
C LYS A 9 -37.68 -41.56 2.30
N ASN A 10 -36.53 -41.53 2.96
CA ASN A 10 -35.19 -41.54 2.37
C ASN A 10 -34.93 -40.55 1.21
N MET A 11 -34.52 -39.34 1.55
CA MET A 11 -33.66 -38.51 0.68
C MET A 11 -32.44 -38.06 1.48
N LEU A 12 -31.45 -38.95 1.55
CA LEU A 12 -30.06 -38.62 1.89
C LEU A 12 -29.19 -39.12 0.74
N GLU A 13 -29.40 -38.57 -0.45
CA GLU A 13 -28.35 -38.58 -1.48
C GLU A 13 -27.34 -37.50 -1.11
N VAL A 14 -26.37 -37.92 -0.32
CA VAL A 14 -25.11 -37.22 -0.09
C VAL A 14 -24.40 -37.16 -1.44
N TRP A 15 -24.37 -35.99 -2.06
CA TRP A 15 -23.57 -35.72 -3.25
C TRP A 15 -22.09 -35.98 -2.90
N ARG A 16 -21.60 -37.16 -3.30
CA ARG A 16 -20.21 -37.58 -3.13
C ARG A 16 -19.37 -36.83 -4.16
N ILE A 17 -19.07 -35.56 -3.88
CA ILE A 17 -18.12 -34.78 -4.69
C ILE A 17 -16.77 -35.52 -4.60
N PRO A 18 -16.17 -35.96 -5.72
CA PRO A 18 -14.90 -36.65 -5.70
C PRO A 18 -13.85 -35.74 -5.06
N GLY A 19 -13.19 -36.21 -4.00
CA GLY A 19 -12.26 -35.40 -3.20
C GLY A 19 -11.16 -34.69 -4.00
N HIS A 20 -10.82 -35.20 -5.19
CA HIS A 20 -9.87 -34.58 -6.11
C HIS A 20 -10.34 -33.24 -6.70
N VAL A 21 -11.65 -33.04 -6.89
CA VAL A 21 -12.21 -31.78 -7.43
C VAL A 21 -12.19 -30.67 -6.38
N LEU A 22 -12.40 -31.02 -5.11
CA LEU A 22 -12.32 -30.06 -4.00
C LEU A 22 -10.88 -29.55 -3.79
N VAL A 23 -9.89 -30.44 -3.92
CA VAL A 23 -8.47 -30.11 -3.74
C VAL A 23 -7.96 -29.17 -4.84
N CYS A 24 -8.34 -29.38 -6.11
CA CYS A 24 -7.94 -28.49 -7.20
C CYS A 24 -8.55 -27.08 -7.06
N SER A 25 -9.81 -26.96 -6.63
CA SER A 25 -10.47 -25.65 -6.45
C SER A 25 -9.86 -24.83 -5.31
N ILE A 26 -9.44 -25.49 -4.22
CA ILE A 26 -8.72 -24.82 -3.11
C ILE A 26 -7.35 -24.36 -3.58
N LEU A 27 -6.63 -25.16 -4.38
CA LEU A 27 -5.30 -24.79 -4.90
C LEU A 27 -5.35 -23.56 -5.83
N ILE A 28 -6.37 -23.45 -6.69
CA ILE A 28 -6.56 -22.29 -7.59
C ILE A 28 -6.87 -21.01 -6.81
N LEU A 29 -7.65 -21.10 -5.72
CA LEU A 29 -7.91 -19.96 -4.83
C LEU A 29 -6.66 -19.54 -4.03
N PHE A 30 -5.75 -20.47 -3.73
CA PHE A 30 -4.48 -20.16 -3.08
C PHE A 30 -3.48 -19.48 -4.04
N ILE A 31 -3.46 -19.87 -5.32
CA ILE A 31 -2.56 -19.28 -6.32
C ILE A 31 -3.05 -17.88 -6.74
N ALA A 32 -4.35 -17.60 -6.70
CA ALA A 32 -4.90 -16.27 -7.03
C ALA A 32 -4.63 -15.19 -5.97
N ARG A 33 -4.02 -15.53 -4.82
CA ARG A 33 -3.43 -14.55 -3.90
C ARG A 33 -2.01 -14.16 -4.34
N VAL A 34 -1.81 -13.96 -5.64
CA VAL A 34 -0.65 -13.18 -6.10
C VAL A 34 -0.90 -11.78 -5.56
N SER A 35 -0.22 -11.49 -4.47
CA SER A 35 -0.17 -10.20 -3.81
C SER A 35 0.05 -9.13 -4.87
N TYR A 36 -0.96 -8.32 -5.14
CA TYR A 36 -0.73 -7.04 -5.80
C TYR A 36 0.26 -6.30 -4.91
N SER A 37 1.47 -6.08 -5.42
CA SER A 37 2.39 -5.17 -4.77
C SER A 37 1.71 -3.81 -4.73
N ALA A 38 1.80 -3.14 -3.59
CA ALA A 38 1.35 -1.76 -3.38
C ALA A 38 1.93 -0.77 -4.41
N CYS A 39 2.92 -1.17 -5.21
CA CYS A 39 3.48 -0.34 -6.27
C CYS A 39 3.51 -1.08 -7.61
N PRO A 40 3.08 -0.44 -8.71
CA PRO A 40 3.38 -0.91 -10.06
C PRO A 40 4.88 -0.74 -10.35
N PRO A 41 5.53 -1.67 -11.09
CA PRO A 41 6.98 -1.64 -11.33
C PRO A 41 7.46 -0.45 -12.18
N ASP A 42 6.57 0.22 -12.89
CA ASP A 42 6.94 1.22 -13.90
C ASP A 42 7.11 2.65 -13.34
N ASP A 43 6.55 2.95 -12.17
CA ASP A 43 6.57 4.31 -11.56
C ASP A 43 7.17 4.32 -10.15
N VAL A 44 8.32 3.65 -9.99
CA VAL A 44 9.02 3.54 -8.70
C VAL A 44 10.29 4.38 -8.67
N VAL A 45 10.39 5.28 -7.69
CA VAL A 45 11.60 6.08 -7.44
C VAL A 45 12.52 5.35 -6.48
N THR A 46 13.76 5.08 -6.89
CA THR A 46 14.76 4.52 -5.97
C THR A 46 15.26 5.61 -5.03
N TYR A 47 15.13 5.40 -3.72
CA TYR A 47 15.63 6.32 -2.70
C TYR A 47 17.09 6.03 -2.39
N GLU A 48 17.93 7.03 -2.58
CA GLU A 48 19.33 6.98 -2.17
C GLU A 48 19.44 7.48 -0.73
N VAL A 49 19.87 6.64 0.21
CA VAL A 49 20.01 7.07 1.61
C VAL A 49 21.22 8.00 1.74
N ILE A 50 21.00 9.19 2.30
CA ILE A 50 22.07 10.14 2.61
C ILE A 50 22.40 10.01 4.11
N PRO A 51 23.68 9.89 4.49
CA PRO A 51 24.11 9.98 5.89
C PRO A 51 23.69 11.31 6.54
N GLU A 52 23.28 11.28 7.81
CA GLU A 52 22.74 12.47 8.49
C GLU A 52 23.72 13.64 8.63
N ASP A 53 25.01 13.34 8.72
CA ASP A 53 26.09 14.32 8.76
C ASP A 53 26.24 15.09 7.42
N GLN A 54 25.72 14.53 6.34
CA GLN A 54 25.72 15.12 5.00
C GLN A 54 24.42 15.87 4.65
N TYR A 55 23.48 15.97 5.60
CA TYR A 55 22.24 16.70 5.36
C TYR A 55 22.50 18.18 5.09
N ASP A 56 21.86 18.69 4.04
CA ASP A 56 21.78 20.13 3.84
C ASP A 56 20.97 20.74 4.99
N ARG A 57 21.61 21.62 5.76
CA ARG A 57 20.94 22.36 6.84
C ARG A 57 20.60 23.79 6.43
N ASN A 58 20.83 24.14 5.17
CA ASN A 58 20.49 25.45 4.65
C ASN A 58 19.01 25.52 4.28
N TYR A 59 18.30 26.42 4.94
CA TYR A 59 16.88 26.65 4.70
C TYR A 59 16.57 27.12 3.27
N SER A 60 17.48 27.87 2.61
CA SER A 60 17.22 28.35 1.24
C SER A 60 17.01 27.23 0.23
N SER A 61 17.48 26.02 0.56
CA SER A 61 17.36 24.83 -0.27
C SER A 61 15.99 24.15 -0.18
N ILE A 62 15.10 24.56 0.75
CA ILE A 62 13.83 23.87 0.97
C ILE A 62 12.88 23.90 -0.23
N GLY A 63 12.96 24.93 -1.07
CA GLY A 63 12.16 25.00 -2.30
C GLY A 63 12.88 24.47 -3.55
N SER A 64 14.13 23.99 -3.41
CA SER A 64 14.94 23.55 -4.54
C SER A 64 14.84 22.05 -4.73
N ASP A 65 14.30 21.61 -5.87
CA ASP A 65 14.25 20.19 -6.23
C ASP A 65 15.65 19.56 -6.19
N GLY A 66 15.75 18.40 -5.54
CA GLY A 66 17.01 17.65 -5.42
C GLY A 66 17.95 18.10 -4.30
N LYS A 67 17.74 19.27 -3.68
CA LYS A 67 18.38 19.58 -2.39
C LYS A 67 17.55 18.92 -1.29
N ARG A 68 18.17 18.11 -0.42
CA ARG A 68 17.47 17.34 0.61
C ARG A 68 17.70 17.95 1.99
N PRO A 69 16.97 19.03 2.35
CA PRO A 69 17.12 19.66 3.65
C PRO A 69 16.76 18.68 4.76
N LEU A 70 17.63 18.49 5.74
CA LEU A 70 17.50 17.43 6.76
C LEU A 70 17.22 16.02 6.19
N GLY A 71 17.61 15.76 4.94
CA GLY A 71 17.35 14.49 4.26
C GLY A 71 15.94 14.32 3.69
N PHE A 72 15.05 15.32 3.83
CA PHE A 72 13.68 15.22 3.31
C PHE A 72 13.62 15.38 1.79
N MET A 73 12.72 14.63 1.19
CA MET A 73 12.30 14.73 -0.21
C MET A 73 10.83 15.13 -0.27
N LYS A 74 10.43 15.78 -1.35
CA LYS A 74 9.04 16.16 -1.60
C LYS A 74 8.34 15.12 -2.47
N ALA A 75 7.08 14.85 -2.18
CA ALA A 75 6.19 14.12 -3.07
C ALA A 75 4.77 14.73 -3.02
N THR A 76 3.96 14.37 -3.99
CA THR A 76 2.56 14.79 -4.08
C THR A 76 1.71 13.55 -4.31
N TRP A 77 0.71 13.36 -3.46
CA TRP A 77 -0.37 12.42 -3.71
C TRP A 77 -1.50 13.19 -4.42
N SER A 78 -1.92 12.73 -5.59
CA SER A 78 -2.93 13.41 -6.41
C SER A 78 -4.34 12.90 -6.11
N TYR A 79 -5.25 13.80 -5.76
CA TYR A 79 -6.64 13.44 -5.52
C TYR A 79 -7.38 13.17 -6.83
N ASN A 80 -8.08 12.02 -6.90
CA ASN A 80 -8.97 11.67 -8.02
C ASN A 80 -8.34 11.80 -9.42
N GLN A 81 -7.04 11.50 -9.51
CA GLN A 81 -6.32 11.40 -10.79
C GLN A 81 -5.96 9.94 -11.05
N ASN A 82 -5.85 9.57 -12.33
CA ASN A 82 -5.34 8.26 -12.75
C ASN A 82 -3.82 8.11 -12.56
N ASN A 83 -3.20 8.99 -11.76
CA ASN A 83 -1.77 8.92 -11.48
C ASN A 83 -1.53 7.86 -10.40
N PRO A 84 -0.47 7.06 -10.52
CA PRO A 84 -0.09 6.13 -9.47
C PRO A 84 0.30 6.88 -8.19
N ASN A 85 -0.01 6.26 -7.06
CA ASN A 85 0.46 6.73 -5.75
C ASN A 85 1.99 6.84 -5.73
N PRO A 86 2.57 7.84 -5.04
CA PRO A 86 4.02 7.94 -4.91
C PRO A 86 4.60 6.65 -4.34
N CYS A 87 5.45 5.98 -5.12
CA CYS A 87 6.11 4.76 -4.70
C CYS A 87 7.62 4.90 -4.66
N ILE A 88 8.18 4.53 -3.51
CA ILE A 88 9.60 4.63 -3.22
C ILE A 88 10.18 3.23 -2.99
N LEU A 89 11.26 2.89 -3.71
CA LEU A 89 12.06 1.70 -3.47
C LEU A 89 13.25 2.05 -2.57
N LEU A 90 13.33 1.39 -1.43
CA LEU A 90 14.50 1.44 -0.55
C LEU A 90 15.24 0.10 -0.64
N LYS A 91 16.56 0.16 -0.89
CA LYS A 91 17.44 -1.01 -1.06
C LYS A 91 18.26 -1.27 0.20
N ASP A 92 18.89 -2.43 0.24
CA ASP A 92 19.81 -2.89 1.29
C ASP A 92 19.18 -2.91 2.69
N THR A 93 17.90 -3.24 2.77
CA THR A 93 17.10 -3.14 4.00
C THR A 93 17.10 -4.41 4.85
N SER A 94 17.66 -5.53 4.35
CA SER A 94 17.51 -6.85 4.98
C SER A 94 18.03 -6.87 6.42
N GLY A 95 17.14 -7.19 7.36
CA GLY A 95 17.44 -7.27 8.78
C GLY A 95 17.59 -5.91 9.48
N ARG A 96 17.52 -4.81 8.74
CA ARG A 96 17.72 -3.45 9.23
C ARG A 96 16.39 -2.81 9.60
N ARG A 97 16.49 -1.79 10.44
CA ARG A 97 15.40 -0.87 10.75
C ARG A 97 15.33 0.23 9.70
N VAL A 98 14.14 0.61 9.30
CA VAL A 98 13.87 1.76 8.43
C VAL A 98 13.09 2.78 9.24
N GLU A 99 13.69 3.94 9.46
CA GLU A 99 12.99 5.11 9.96
C GLU A 99 12.27 5.79 8.81
N ILE A 100 11.01 6.12 9.03
CA ILE A 100 10.12 6.80 8.10
C ILE A 100 9.57 8.03 8.83
N MET A 101 9.92 9.21 8.34
CA MET A 101 9.34 10.47 8.78
C MET A 101 8.56 11.10 7.64
N VAL A 102 7.36 11.61 7.93
CA VAL A 102 6.51 12.29 6.96
C VAL A 102 5.91 13.54 7.58
N GLU A 103 5.81 14.61 6.79
CA GLU A 103 5.11 15.84 7.14
C GLU A 103 4.31 16.33 5.92
N ALA A 104 2.98 16.27 6.02
CA ALA A 104 2.07 16.86 5.04
C ALA A 104 1.93 18.38 5.25
N ILE A 105 1.95 19.14 4.16
CA ILE A 105 1.80 20.60 4.18
C ILE A 105 0.83 21.04 3.06
N PRO A 106 -0.36 21.56 3.37
CA PRO A 106 -0.92 21.77 4.72
C PRO A 106 -1.12 20.44 5.48
N ALA A 107 -1.36 20.53 6.79
CA ALA A 107 -1.62 19.35 7.61
C ALA A 107 -2.77 18.53 7.02
N ALA A 108 -2.47 17.29 6.65
CA ALA A 108 -3.40 16.34 6.08
C ALA A 108 -2.99 14.92 6.49
N LYS A 109 -3.94 13.99 6.45
CA LYS A 109 -3.66 12.58 6.73
C LYS A 109 -3.05 11.92 5.50
N ILE A 110 -1.82 11.44 5.66
CA ILE A 110 -1.07 10.68 4.67
C ILE A 110 -0.64 9.37 5.32
N CYS A 111 -0.82 8.28 4.61
CA CYS A 111 -0.44 6.95 5.05
C CYS A 111 0.69 6.39 4.20
N VAL A 112 1.49 5.50 4.77
CA VAL A 112 2.54 4.75 4.08
C VAL A 112 2.29 3.25 4.24
N ASN A 113 2.23 2.54 3.11
CA ASN A 113 2.20 1.09 3.06
C ASN A 113 3.63 0.57 2.92
N VAL A 114 4.10 -0.25 3.86
CA VAL A 114 5.48 -0.76 3.90
C VAL A 114 5.49 -2.22 3.48
N GLY A 115 6.07 -2.52 2.31
CA GLY A 115 6.19 -3.90 1.80
C GLY A 115 4.87 -4.53 1.36
N GLY A 116 3.79 -3.74 1.23
CA GLY A 116 2.48 -4.17 0.78
C GLY A 116 1.33 -3.52 1.57
N PRO A 117 0.07 -3.75 1.16
CA PRO A 117 -1.11 -3.08 1.73
C PRO A 117 -1.48 -3.54 3.16
N GLN A 118 -0.81 -4.57 3.69
CA GLN A 118 -1.11 -5.14 5.00
C GLN A 118 -0.41 -4.41 6.16
N THR A 119 0.55 -3.54 5.86
CA THR A 119 1.35 -2.85 6.88
C THR A 119 1.33 -1.36 6.58
N GLN A 120 0.29 -0.69 7.11
CA GLN A 120 0.04 0.73 6.90
C GLN A 120 0.27 1.52 8.19
N TYR A 121 0.91 2.68 8.06
CA TYR A 121 1.07 3.67 9.11
C TYR A 121 0.57 5.02 8.60
N CYS A 122 -0.10 5.80 9.44
CA CYS A 122 -0.69 7.08 9.02
C CYS A 122 -0.22 8.22 9.90
N SER A 123 -0.11 9.41 9.31
CA SER A 123 0.09 10.65 10.04
C SER A 123 -1.12 11.02 10.90
N ASP A 124 -0.86 11.81 11.92
CA ASP A 124 -1.90 12.50 12.66
C ASP A 124 -2.54 13.57 11.74
N PRO A 125 -3.88 13.58 11.55
CA PRO A 125 -4.55 14.51 10.64
C PRO A 125 -4.43 15.98 11.07
N GLY A 126 -4.23 16.26 12.37
CA GLY A 126 -4.15 17.64 12.88
C GLY A 126 -2.80 18.29 12.63
N SER A 127 -1.73 17.51 12.73
CA SER A 127 -0.34 17.97 12.50
C SER A 127 0.18 17.64 11.10
N GLY A 128 -0.37 16.63 10.44
CA GLY A 128 0.16 16.07 9.20
C GLY A 128 1.48 15.30 9.39
N GLN A 129 1.92 15.09 10.63
CA GLN A 129 3.22 14.49 10.95
C GLN A 129 3.10 12.99 11.28
N MET A 130 4.12 12.23 10.89
CA MET A 130 4.27 10.81 11.20
C MET A 130 5.74 10.48 11.45
N TYR A 131 5.99 9.67 12.47
CA TYR A 131 7.27 9.00 12.71
C TYR A 131 7.00 7.51 12.90
N GLN A 132 7.69 6.68 12.13
CA GLN A 132 7.63 5.24 12.28
C GLN A 132 9.01 4.61 12.11
N CYS A 133 9.32 3.60 12.91
CA CYS A 133 10.53 2.80 12.75
C CYS A 133 10.15 1.33 12.58
N VAL A 134 10.44 0.75 11.42
CA VAL A 134 10.01 -0.60 11.04
C VAL A 134 11.19 -1.51 10.80
N LYS A 135 11.13 -2.75 11.29
CA LYS A 135 12.12 -3.77 10.94
C LYS A 135 11.73 -4.42 9.63
N THR A 136 12.67 -4.52 8.70
CA THR A 136 12.42 -5.20 7.43
C THR A 136 13.28 -6.46 7.32
N LEU A 137 12.71 -7.52 6.76
CA LEU A 137 13.44 -8.78 6.52
C LEU A 137 13.89 -8.89 5.06
N SER A 138 13.18 -8.20 4.16
CA SER A 138 13.49 -8.14 2.73
C SER A 138 14.71 -7.26 2.46
N SER A 139 15.50 -7.59 1.44
CA SER A 139 16.61 -6.77 0.95
C SER A 139 16.14 -5.46 0.30
N ASN A 140 14.92 -5.47 -0.22
CA ASN A 140 14.26 -4.32 -0.82
C ASN A 140 12.89 -4.16 -0.17
N VAL A 141 12.53 -2.92 0.14
CA VAL A 141 11.19 -2.56 0.62
C VAL A 141 10.61 -1.46 -0.26
N TYR A 142 9.34 -1.64 -0.61
CA TYR A 142 8.56 -0.63 -1.32
C TYR A 142 7.72 0.14 -0.30
N LEU A 143 7.73 1.46 -0.41
CA LEU A 143 6.91 2.36 0.38
C LEU A 143 5.95 3.08 -0.56
N GLU A 144 4.66 2.78 -0.44
CA GLU A 144 3.61 3.47 -1.20
C GLU A 144 2.93 4.49 -0.28
N PHE A 145 2.85 5.75 -0.72
CA PHE A 145 2.17 6.81 0.01
C PHE A 145 0.74 7.00 -0.49
N VAL A 146 -0.22 6.99 0.42
CA VAL A 146 -1.65 7.07 0.12
C VAL A 146 -2.28 8.18 0.95
N GLY A 147 -2.95 9.12 0.30
CA GLY A 147 -3.75 10.16 0.96
C GLY A 147 -5.03 9.60 1.56
N ASP A 148 -5.56 10.26 2.59
CA ASP A 148 -6.91 9.95 3.11
C ASP A 148 -7.98 10.52 2.17
N ASP A 149 -8.94 9.68 1.81
CA ASP A 149 -10.00 9.96 0.82
C ASP A 149 -10.96 11.09 1.26
N ALA A 150 -10.85 11.56 2.50
CA ALA A 150 -11.69 12.61 3.08
C ALA A 150 -11.36 14.02 2.54
N GLY A 151 -10.20 14.22 1.93
CA GLY A 151 -9.82 15.48 1.29
C GLY A 151 -10.09 15.46 -0.22
N GLU A 152 -10.63 16.56 -0.76
CA GLU A 152 -10.87 16.74 -2.21
C GLU A 152 -9.72 17.48 -2.92
N SER A 153 -8.49 17.34 -2.42
CA SER A 153 -7.32 18.07 -2.91
C SER A 153 -6.06 17.23 -2.89
N ASP A 154 -5.13 17.56 -3.78
CA ASP A 154 -3.79 16.97 -3.77
C ASP A 154 -3.11 17.22 -2.41
N ILE A 155 -2.40 16.20 -1.92
CA ILE A 155 -1.64 16.28 -0.66
C ILE A 155 -0.17 16.39 -1.02
N GLN A 156 0.41 17.56 -0.74
CA GLN A 156 1.86 17.73 -0.79
C GLN A 156 2.46 17.36 0.55
N PHE A 157 3.52 16.55 0.52
CA PHE A 157 4.19 16.12 1.73
C PHE A 157 5.69 15.98 1.53
N TRP A 158 6.39 16.09 2.66
CA TRP A 158 7.80 15.80 2.78
C TRP A 158 7.96 14.44 3.42
N TYR A 159 8.93 13.66 2.97
CA TYR A 159 9.29 12.39 3.58
C TYR A 159 10.80 12.23 3.71
N ARG A 160 11.25 11.55 4.76
CA ARG A 160 12.64 11.16 4.98
C ARG A 160 12.68 9.68 5.32
N LEU A 161 13.62 8.97 4.69
CA LEU A 161 13.90 7.58 4.99
C LEU A 161 15.32 7.47 5.51
N VAL A 162 15.50 6.94 6.71
CA VAL A 162 16.82 6.64 7.27
C VAL A 162 16.93 5.15 7.47
N LEU A 163 18.07 4.60 7.09
CA LEU A 163 18.34 3.18 7.19
C LEU A 163 19.26 2.93 8.38
N GLY A 164 18.77 2.17 9.34
CA GLY A 164 19.52 1.80 10.54
C GLY A 164 20.77 0.99 10.23
N PRO A 165 21.66 0.79 11.20
CA PRO A 165 22.89 0.04 11.01
C PRO A 165 22.61 -1.43 10.62
N LEU A 166 23.67 -2.18 10.25
CA LEU A 166 23.53 -3.60 9.96
C LEU A 166 23.15 -4.37 11.24
N PRO A 167 22.51 -5.55 11.13
CA PRO A 167 22.15 -6.36 12.30
C PRO A 167 23.33 -6.74 13.21
N ALA A 168 24.53 -6.80 12.65
CA ALA A 168 25.75 -7.08 13.41
C ALA A 168 26.18 -5.90 14.30
N ASP A 169 25.77 -4.67 13.95
CA ASP A 169 26.14 -3.44 14.64
C ASP A 169 25.04 -2.93 15.60
N ASP A 170 23.80 -3.40 15.43
CA ASP A 170 22.68 -3.18 16.36
C ASP A 170 22.12 -4.52 16.87
N THR A 171 22.91 -5.19 17.71
CA THR A 171 22.56 -6.50 18.25
C THR A 171 21.37 -6.48 19.21
N GLU A 172 21.09 -5.32 19.82
CA GLU A 172 19.99 -5.14 20.77
C GLU A 172 18.69 -4.65 20.08
N ASP A 173 18.75 -4.31 18.80
CA ASP A 173 17.62 -3.83 18.00
C ASP A 173 16.98 -2.53 18.57
N ARG A 174 17.84 -1.65 19.09
CA ARG A 174 17.48 -0.43 19.83
C ARG A 174 17.70 0.87 19.05
N TRP A 175 18.13 0.78 17.79
CA TRP A 175 18.47 1.98 17.02
C TRP A 175 17.35 3.04 16.97
N CYS A 176 16.08 2.62 17.01
CA CYS A 176 14.92 3.53 16.97
C CYS A 176 14.63 4.27 18.30
N ASP A 177 15.24 3.87 19.42
CA ASP A 177 14.82 4.31 20.76
C ASP A 177 15.26 5.75 21.05
N ASP A 178 16.49 6.11 20.68
CA ASP A 178 17.11 7.41 21.00
C ASP A 178 17.14 8.39 19.81
N HIS A 179 16.44 8.06 18.72
CA HIS A 179 16.54 8.81 17.48
C HIS A 179 15.71 10.09 17.46
N HIS A 180 16.13 11.08 16.67
CA HIS A 180 15.58 12.44 16.65
C HIS A 180 14.18 12.51 16.00
N ARG A 181 13.12 12.37 16.82
CA ARG A 181 11.71 12.38 16.38
C ARG A 181 11.12 13.76 16.11
N ASP A 182 11.88 14.82 16.38
CA ASP A 182 11.45 16.22 16.35
C ASP A 182 11.94 17.01 15.12
N ARG A 183 12.83 16.43 14.31
CA ARG A 183 13.49 17.09 13.17
C ARG A 183 12.67 17.03 11.88
N TYR A 184 11.46 17.58 11.89
CA TYR A 184 10.64 17.75 10.67
C TYR A 184 11.08 18.97 9.84
N PRO A 185 10.75 19.07 8.54
CA PRO A 185 11.03 20.27 7.74
C PRO A 185 10.56 21.57 8.40
N SER A 186 9.39 21.57 9.04
CA SER A 186 8.88 22.71 9.81
C SER A 186 9.77 23.13 11.00
N SER A 187 10.60 22.23 11.52
CA SER A 187 11.55 22.53 12.60
C SER A 187 12.72 23.42 12.14
N LEU A 188 13.04 23.47 10.83
CA LEU A 188 14.09 24.34 10.29
C LEU A 188 13.70 25.81 10.33
N ARG A 189 12.43 26.10 10.08
CA ARG A 189 11.83 27.43 10.16
C ARG A 189 10.31 27.28 9.97
N THR A 190 9.54 28.09 10.69
CA THR A 190 8.12 28.31 10.34
C THR A 190 8.04 28.78 8.90
N LEU A 191 7.19 28.14 8.10
CA LEU A 191 6.93 28.57 6.73
C LEU A 191 6.48 30.04 6.74
N PRO A 192 7.04 30.92 5.90
CA PRO A 192 6.62 32.31 5.83
C PRO A 192 5.12 32.40 5.52
N ASP A 193 4.45 33.40 6.08
CA ASP A 193 3.08 33.75 5.72
C ASP A 193 3.02 33.97 4.18
N GLY A 194 2.27 33.11 3.47
CA GLY A 194 2.11 33.19 2.02
C GLY A 194 2.97 32.24 1.17
N TYR A 195 3.62 31.22 1.75
CA TYR A 195 4.12 30.10 0.94
C TYR A 195 2.96 29.51 0.13
N SER A 196 3.07 29.50 -1.21
CA SER A 196 1.99 29.05 -2.08
C SER A 196 1.86 27.54 -1.98
N LEU A 197 1.09 27.10 -0.99
CA LEU A 197 0.56 25.75 -0.96
C LEU A 197 -0.43 25.64 -2.11
N ASN A 198 -0.33 24.58 -2.89
CA ASN A 198 -1.34 24.28 -3.90
C ASN A 198 -2.56 23.75 -3.15
N LEU A 199 -3.33 24.68 -2.59
CA LEU A 199 -4.56 24.44 -1.81
C LEU A 199 -5.80 24.46 -2.71
N GLU A 200 -5.63 24.77 -3.99
CA GLU A 200 -6.75 24.75 -4.92
C GLU A 200 -7.30 23.32 -4.98
N PRO A 201 -8.61 23.13 -4.73
CA PRO A 201 -9.25 21.86 -4.96
C PRO A 201 -8.92 21.41 -6.38
N THR A 202 -8.35 20.23 -6.51
CA THR A 202 -8.09 19.65 -7.82
C THR A 202 -9.46 19.40 -8.43
N ASN A 203 -9.87 20.23 -9.40
CA ASN A 203 -11.13 20.02 -10.10
C ASN A 203 -11.14 18.57 -10.60
N PRO A 204 -12.17 17.76 -10.28
CA PRO A 204 -12.21 16.38 -10.76
C PRO A 204 -12.08 16.41 -12.27
N SER A 205 -11.16 15.63 -12.82
CA SER A 205 -10.98 15.53 -14.26
C SER A 205 -12.30 15.04 -14.86
N ASN A 206 -13.06 15.95 -15.48
CA ASN A 206 -14.24 15.60 -16.27
C ASN A 206 -13.76 14.73 -17.44
N GLY A 207 -14.05 13.43 -17.41
CA GLY A 207 -14.04 12.61 -18.61
C GLY A 207 -13.19 11.35 -18.57
N GLY A 208 -13.49 10.44 -17.64
CA GLY A 208 -13.33 9.01 -17.90
C GLY A 208 -14.70 8.43 -18.26
N THR A 209 -15.06 8.41 -19.54
CA THR A 209 -16.24 7.68 -20.02
C THR A 209 -16.10 6.24 -19.55
N ILE A 210 -16.90 5.84 -18.56
CA ILE A 210 -17.01 4.45 -18.12
C ILE A 210 -17.56 3.70 -19.33
N THR A 211 -16.66 3.10 -20.10
CA THR A 211 -17.04 2.15 -21.14
C THR A 211 -17.40 0.89 -20.37
N THR A 212 -18.67 0.79 -19.98
CA THR A 212 -19.26 -0.39 -19.38
C THR A 212 -19.08 -1.51 -20.40
N ILE A 213 -18.02 -2.30 -20.24
CA ILE A 213 -17.85 -3.52 -21.02
C ILE A 213 -19.06 -4.39 -20.64
N PRO A 214 -19.96 -4.71 -21.56
CA PRO A 214 -21.06 -5.60 -21.25
C PRO A 214 -20.44 -6.91 -20.76
N GLN A 215 -20.78 -7.31 -19.54
CA GLN A 215 -20.50 -8.64 -19.02
C GLN A 215 -21.30 -9.63 -19.87
N SER A 216 -20.75 -9.98 -21.02
CA SER A 216 -21.23 -11.07 -21.85
C SER A 216 -20.99 -12.35 -21.05
N LEU A 217 -22.06 -12.78 -20.37
CA LEU A 217 -22.46 -14.16 -20.12
C LEU A 217 -21.39 -15.18 -20.54
N PHE A 218 -20.46 -15.50 -19.64
CA PHE A 218 -19.81 -16.79 -19.66
C PHE A 218 -20.87 -17.83 -19.29
N VAL A 219 -21.61 -18.25 -20.32
CA VAL A 219 -22.43 -19.47 -20.28
C VAL A 219 -21.44 -20.61 -20.06
N SER A 220 -21.40 -21.11 -18.84
CA SER A 220 -20.71 -22.32 -18.44
C SER A 220 -21.35 -23.50 -19.18
N LEU A 221 -20.71 -23.90 -20.29
CA LEU A 221 -20.92 -25.21 -20.90
C LEU A 221 -20.36 -26.27 -19.95
N LEU A 222 -21.22 -26.78 -19.07
CA LEU A 222 -21.02 -28.05 -18.38
C LEU A 222 -20.92 -29.16 -19.44
N PRO A 223 -19.80 -29.90 -19.56
CA PRO A 223 -19.83 -31.16 -20.27
C PRO A 223 -20.63 -32.17 -19.45
N LEU A 224 -21.84 -32.48 -19.93
CA LEU A 224 -22.60 -33.67 -19.57
C LEU A 224 -21.76 -34.90 -19.94
N SER A 225 -20.91 -35.38 -19.02
CA SER A 225 -20.33 -36.70 -19.10
C SER A 225 -21.43 -37.73 -18.76
N VAL A 226 -22.20 -38.12 -19.78
CA VAL A 226 -23.07 -39.29 -19.70
C VAL A 226 -22.18 -40.53 -19.67
N SER A 227 -22.07 -41.11 -18.48
CA SER A 227 -21.50 -42.46 -18.29
C SER A 227 -22.37 -43.47 -19.01
N LEU A 228 -21.92 -43.93 -20.18
CA LEU A 228 -22.47 -45.09 -20.88
C LEU A 228 -22.03 -46.36 -20.12
N ILE A 229 -22.88 -46.86 -19.23
CA ILE A 229 -22.68 -48.16 -18.55
C ILE A 229 -23.65 -49.18 -19.15
N LYS A 230 -23.04 -50.25 -19.70
CA LYS A 230 -23.56 -51.60 -19.98
C LYS A 230 -24.48 -51.78 -21.20
N TYR A 231 -24.00 -52.58 -22.16
CA TYR A 231 -24.54 -53.94 -22.41
C TYR A 231 -23.58 -54.71 -23.33
N LEU A 232 -22.82 -55.67 -22.78
CA LEU A 232 -22.19 -56.79 -23.50
C LEU A 232 -21.98 -57.94 -22.50
N ASN A 233 -23.03 -58.72 -22.32
CA ASN A 233 -23.10 -60.19 -22.21
C ASN A 233 -24.50 -60.58 -21.75
#